data_AF-A0A527YXE3-F1
#
_entry.id   AF-A0A527YXE3-F1
#
_cell.length_a   1.000
_cell.length_b   1.000
_cell.length_c   1.000
_cell.angle_alpha   90.00
_cell.angle_beta   90.00
_cell.angle_gamma   90.00
#
_symmetry.space_group_name_H-M   'P 1'
#
loop_
_entity.id
_entity.type
_entity.pdbx_description
1 polymer ?
#
loop_
_entity_poly.entity_id
_entity_poly.type
_entity_poly.pdbx_seq_one_letter_code
_entity_poly.pdbx_strand_id
1 'polypeptide(L)'
;MGRTDRLKELGTHAQPDHRLLPKHVLEQIEKLPRNERRLRKKVIDRALGSAYKRMIADNSSGAGYPIDMQIREFLMEYNDRQLGHGLLTLPSTFNVMEGFLEFCAEPPVHFFALRPEKDHLFSLSDFFDFATSGNRREDGLRTLAGLPDGLILNFTPIGDVRDLAFLHADSHRFVIAGFTLVRRDDQLHWAMVGGPIVDLDEETHKLRETGTGAVRGRPPEKAHIDVNPDLEYRAESLKGTDDVWKTVVYGRFNLRTESHEVRGIARDYGNQYYIIADDPDMFDAPDPSKMSARDRETAESMIARLEADHLLIELAETCFLLPSYFDFRITLIRESIRTTAIGEMSALERNRISGLADSIRPYIRKVAALEIVDLGQAPVLRSYNPPSFRVEVEGFWRRLAPDTLGHDQQGNPVRGRTWVKGHLRWRDRPSNPHVIYLKSSISSARAKAAAVLASYASAAIVGDEVHLPQEIVPSEPMIGTRGWLYVMRCPLMDDDVYKIGWSSRHPKDRAAELSNATGVPMAYIVVDCWKLDDAREAEVKVHLALSSFRINPRREFFRAPFSAIRSSIVNTIGARDTVSE
;
A
#
# COMPACT_ATOMS: atom_id res chain seq x y z
N MET A 1 4.97 23.61 -8.77
CA MET A 1 4.09 24.66 -8.22
C MET A 1 3.56 24.22 -6.84
N GLY A 2 3.26 25.13 -5.90
CA GLY A 2 2.67 24.73 -4.60
C GLY A 2 1.17 24.49 -4.74
N ARG A 3 0.54 23.71 -3.83
CA ARG A 3 -0.87 23.31 -3.96
C ARG A 3 -1.82 24.48 -4.25
N THR A 4 -1.83 25.52 -3.42
CA THR A 4 -2.78 26.65 -3.57
C THR A 4 -2.58 27.39 -4.90
N ASP A 5 -1.34 27.56 -5.34
CA ASP A 5 -1.03 28.25 -6.60
C ASP A 5 -1.41 27.40 -7.80
N ARG A 6 -1.20 26.08 -7.70
CA ARG A 6 -1.64 25.10 -8.69
C ARG A 6 -3.16 25.14 -8.84
N LEU A 7 -3.90 25.13 -7.73
CA LEU A 7 -5.35 25.23 -7.76
C LEU A 7 -5.86 26.58 -8.27
N LYS A 8 -5.15 27.68 -8.00
CA LYS A 8 -5.47 29.00 -8.57
C LYS A 8 -5.20 29.07 -10.06
N GLU A 9 -4.08 28.54 -10.54
CA GLU A 9 -3.76 28.44 -11.97
C GLU A 9 -4.88 27.67 -12.70
N LEU A 10 -5.22 26.49 -12.20
CA LEU A 10 -6.34 25.70 -12.73
C LEU A 10 -7.67 26.46 -12.63
N GLY A 11 -7.86 27.21 -11.54
CA GLY A 11 -9.07 28.00 -11.24
C GLY A 11 -9.27 29.21 -12.14
N THR A 12 -8.22 29.74 -12.77
CA THR A 12 -8.38 30.79 -13.81
C THR A 12 -9.16 30.28 -15.03
N HIS A 13 -9.17 28.96 -15.21
CA HIS A 13 -9.80 28.29 -16.31
C HIS A 13 -11.09 27.58 -15.87
N ALA A 14 -11.13 26.96 -14.70
CA ALA A 14 -12.28 26.14 -14.27
C ALA A 14 -13.61 26.89 -14.14
N GLN A 15 -14.66 26.31 -14.74
CA GLN A 15 -16.06 26.68 -14.49
C GLN A 15 -16.79 25.45 -13.91
N PRO A 16 -17.34 25.53 -12.68
CA PRO A 16 -18.11 24.44 -12.09
C PRO A 16 -19.37 24.14 -12.90
N ASP A 17 -19.88 22.91 -12.79
CA ASP A 17 -21.16 22.55 -13.38
C ASP A 17 -22.26 23.36 -12.70
N HIS A 18 -22.84 24.28 -13.46
CA HIS A 18 -23.91 25.14 -12.97
C HIS A 18 -25.11 24.39 -12.38
N ARG A 19 -25.32 23.11 -12.71
CA ARG A 19 -26.41 22.27 -12.16
C ARG A 19 -26.11 21.77 -10.75
N LEU A 20 -24.83 21.69 -10.39
CA LEU A 20 -24.34 21.21 -9.10
C LEU A 20 -24.00 22.37 -8.16
N LEU A 21 -24.17 23.62 -8.61
CA LEU A 21 -23.85 24.79 -7.82
C LEU A 21 -24.77 24.94 -6.59
N PRO A 22 -24.24 25.51 -5.48
CA PRO A 22 -25.06 25.86 -4.32
C PRO A 22 -26.23 26.80 -4.67
N LYS A 23 -27.36 26.65 -3.96
CA LYS A 23 -28.60 27.41 -4.20
C LYS A 23 -28.39 28.93 -4.28
N HIS A 24 -27.60 29.50 -3.38
CA HIS A 24 -27.35 30.95 -3.35
C HIS A 24 -26.63 31.47 -4.62
N VAL A 25 -25.81 30.63 -5.27
CA VAL A 25 -25.14 30.98 -6.54
C VAL A 25 -26.13 30.86 -7.70
N LEU A 26 -26.98 29.82 -7.70
CA LEU A 26 -28.05 29.66 -8.68
C LEU A 26 -29.00 30.88 -8.69
N GLU A 27 -29.38 31.39 -7.52
CA GLU A 27 -30.21 32.58 -7.37
C GLU A 27 -29.57 33.84 -7.97
N GLN A 28 -28.23 33.97 -7.93
CA GLN A 28 -27.54 35.07 -8.60
C GLN A 28 -27.57 34.92 -10.13
N ILE A 29 -27.43 33.69 -10.63
CA ILE A 29 -27.54 33.40 -12.07
C ILE A 29 -28.95 33.70 -12.58
N GLU A 30 -29.99 33.44 -11.77
CA GLU A 30 -31.38 33.70 -12.13
C GLU A 30 -31.71 35.19 -12.32
N LYS A 31 -30.96 36.08 -11.67
CA LYS A 31 -31.09 37.55 -11.81
C LYS A 31 -30.60 38.08 -13.17
N LEU A 32 -29.90 37.27 -13.97
CA LEU A 32 -29.42 37.66 -15.28
C LEU A 32 -30.56 37.76 -16.34
N PRO A 33 -30.42 38.62 -17.36
CA PRO A 33 -31.35 38.71 -18.49
C PRO A 33 -31.63 37.36 -19.14
N ARG A 34 -32.88 37.13 -19.56
CA ARG A 34 -33.33 35.82 -20.11
C ARG A 34 -32.53 35.36 -21.33
N ASN A 35 -32.16 36.28 -22.22
CA ASN A 35 -31.33 36.02 -23.39
C ASN A 35 -29.91 35.55 -22.99
N GLU A 36 -29.31 36.21 -22.01
CA GLU A 36 -27.98 35.87 -21.49
C GLU A 36 -28.00 34.52 -20.77
N ARG A 37 -29.02 34.25 -19.93
CA ARG A 37 -29.20 32.94 -19.29
C ARG A 37 -29.33 31.80 -20.30
N ARG A 38 -30.12 31.98 -21.37
CA ARG A 38 -30.28 30.95 -22.42
C ARG A 38 -29.00 30.71 -23.20
N LEU A 39 -28.24 31.75 -23.51
CA LEU A 39 -26.97 31.62 -24.22
C LEU A 39 -25.93 30.90 -23.36
N ARG A 40 -25.75 31.34 -22.11
CA ARG A 40 -24.85 30.69 -21.13
C ARG A 40 -25.20 29.22 -20.95
N LYS A 41 -26.49 28.92 -20.69
CA LYS A 41 -26.97 27.54 -20.53
C LYS A 41 -26.65 26.68 -21.75
N LYS A 42 -26.93 27.15 -22.97
CA LYS A 42 -26.68 26.38 -24.20
C LYS A 42 -25.19 26.06 -24.40
N VAL A 43 -24.32 27.03 -24.13
CA VAL A 43 -22.86 26.87 -24.27
C VAL A 43 -22.32 25.89 -23.23
N ILE A 44 -22.72 26.07 -21.96
CA ILE A 44 -22.29 25.23 -20.83
C ILE A 44 -22.84 23.80 -20.97
N ASP A 45 -24.15 23.64 -21.24
CA ASP A 45 -24.78 22.32 -21.37
C ASP A 45 -24.14 21.45 -22.45
N ARG A 46 -23.75 22.05 -23.59
CA ARG A 46 -23.08 21.32 -24.67
C ARG A 46 -21.72 20.80 -24.22
N ALA A 47 -20.93 21.64 -23.55
CA ALA A 47 -19.60 21.30 -23.11
C ALA A 47 -19.59 20.34 -21.93
N LEU A 48 -20.50 20.54 -20.96
CA LEU A 48 -20.75 19.58 -19.88
C LEU A 48 -21.13 18.23 -20.48
N GLY A 49 -21.98 18.22 -21.51
CA GLY A 49 -22.30 17.01 -22.26
C GLY A 49 -21.03 16.27 -22.69
N SER A 50 -20.14 16.93 -23.44
CA SER A 50 -18.87 16.34 -23.88
C SER A 50 -17.95 15.90 -22.72
N ALA A 51 -17.82 16.70 -21.67
CA ALA A 51 -17.03 16.39 -20.49
C ALA A 51 -17.55 15.13 -19.79
N TYR A 52 -18.85 15.04 -19.51
CA TYR A 52 -19.46 13.85 -18.92
C TYR A 52 -19.32 12.62 -19.83
N LYS A 53 -19.41 12.76 -21.16
CA LYS A 53 -19.11 11.64 -22.06
C LYS A 53 -17.69 11.13 -21.82
N ARG A 54 -16.71 12.04 -21.77
CA ARG A 54 -15.31 11.69 -21.55
C ARG A 54 -15.11 11.05 -20.18
N MET A 55 -15.69 11.61 -19.12
CA MET A 55 -15.60 11.06 -17.77
C MET A 55 -16.18 9.64 -17.69
N ILE A 56 -17.34 9.40 -18.32
CA ILE A 56 -17.93 8.04 -18.41
C ILE A 56 -16.97 7.09 -19.14
N ALA A 57 -16.40 7.53 -20.26
CA ALA A 57 -15.45 6.72 -21.02
C ALA A 57 -14.18 6.40 -20.20
N ASP A 58 -13.56 7.41 -19.56
CA ASP A 58 -12.37 7.21 -18.72
C ASP A 58 -12.68 6.23 -17.57
N ASN A 59 -13.82 6.39 -16.89
CA ASN A 59 -14.25 5.50 -15.81
C ASN A 59 -14.52 4.06 -16.27
N SER A 60 -14.85 3.84 -17.55
CA SER A 60 -15.16 2.52 -18.11
C SER A 60 -14.07 1.91 -18.99
N SER A 61 -12.95 2.61 -19.18
CA SER A 61 -11.88 2.24 -20.12
C SER A 61 -10.85 1.24 -19.57
N GLY A 62 -10.90 0.93 -18.27
CA GLY A 62 -9.88 0.16 -17.57
C GLY A 62 -9.88 -1.33 -17.88
N ALA A 63 -8.77 -1.99 -17.51
CA ALA A 63 -8.64 -3.44 -17.59
C ALA A 63 -9.38 -4.17 -16.45
N GLY A 64 -9.79 -3.45 -15.41
CA GLY A 64 -10.64 -3.96 -14.32
C GLY A 64 -9.86 -4.61 -13.18
N TYR A 65 -8.57 -4.34 -13.06
CA TYR A 65 -7.73 -4.72 -11.93
C TYR A 65 -7.84 -3.71 -10.78
N PRO A 66 -7.46 -4.11 -9.55
CA PRO A 66 -7.60 -3.24 -8.38
C PRO A 66 -6.93 -1.87 -8.54
N ILE A 67 -5.74 -1.80 -9.15
CA ILE A 67 -5.00 -0.54 -9.24
C ILE A 67 -5.55 0.42 -10.29
N ASP A 68 -5.99 -0.06 -11.46
CA ASP A 68 -6.57 0.82 -12.49
C ASP A 68 -7.98 1.28 -12.10
N MET A 69 -8.71 0.45 -11.34
CA MET A 69 -9.93 0.88 -10.66
C MET A 69 -9.65 1.97 -9.63
N GLN A 70 -8.59 1.83 -8.82
CA GLN A 70 -8.25 2.81 -7.79
C GLN A 70 -7.94 4.20 -8.35
N ILE A 71 -7.22 4.29 -9.47
CA ILE A 71 -6.95 5.59 -10.12
C ILE A 71 -8.25 6.23 -10.64
N ARG A 72 -9.18 5.42 -11.16
CA ARG A 72 -10.49 5.89 -11.62
C ARG A 72 -11.37 6.38 -10.47
N GLU A 73 -11.34 5.73 -9.31
CA GLU A 73 -12.00 6.24 -8.10
C GLU A 73 -11.51 7.66 -7.75
N PHE A 74 -10.19 7.88 -7.74
CA PHE A 74 -9.65 9.22 -7.50
C PHE A 74 -10.04 10.23 -8.59
N LEU A 75 -9.99 9.83 -9.86
CA LEU A 75 -10.41 10.68 -10.98
C LEU A 75 -11.86 11.14 -10.81
N MET A 76 -12.76 10.22 -10.47
CA MET A 76 -14.18 10.51 -10.28
C MET A 76 -14.40 11.41 -9.06
N GLU A 77 -13.76 11.12 -7.93
CA GLU A 77 -13.80 11.96 -6.72
C GLU A 77 -13.32 13.40 -7.01
N TYR A 78 -12.24 13.57 -7.77
CA TYR A 78 -11.70 14.89 -8.07
C TYR A 78 -12.60 15.67 -9.02
N ASN A 79 -13.14 15.01 -10.05
CA ASN A 79 -14.08 15.65 -10.95
C ASN A 79 -15.39 16.03 -10.25
N ASP A 80 -15.92 15.18 -9.38
CA ASP A 80 -17.13 15.47 -8.60
C ASP A 80 -16.92 16.74 -7.73
N ARG A 81 -15.84 16.77 -6.96
CA ARG A 81 -15.45 17.95 -6.16
C ARG A 81 -15.24 19.19 -7.01
N GLN A 82 -14.48 19.10 -8.08
CA GLN A 82 -14.20 20.25 -8.94
C GLN A 82 -15.48 20.81 -9.58
N LEU A 83 -16.34 19.94 -10.12
CA LEU A 83 -17.52 20.36 -10.86
C LEU A 83 -18.63 20.82 -9.91
N GLY A 84 -18.79 20.20 -8.74
CA GLY A 84 -19.82 20.58 -7.77
C GLY A 84 -19.41 21.71 -6.82
N HIS A 85 -18.13 21.75 -6.45
CA HIS A 85 -17.66 22.54 -5.30
C HIS A 85 -16.46 23.43 -5.62
N GLY A 86 -15.80 23.23 -6.77
CA GLY A 86 -14.66 24.01 -7.23
C GLY A 86 -13.31 23.45 -6.78
N LEU A 87 -12.24 23.92 -7.42
CA LEU A 87 -10.88 23.33 -7.29
C LEU A 87 -10.27 23.41 -5.89
N LEU A 88 -10.62 24.42 -5.08
CA LEU A 88 -10.11 24.56 -3.71
C LEU A 88 -10.59 23.44 -2.77
N THR A 89 -11.57 22.66 -3.22
CA THR A 89 -12.18 21.58 -2.42
C THR A 89 -11.50 20.23 -2.57
N LEU A 90 -10.56 20.12 -3.51
CA LEU A 90 -9.80 18.89 -3.74
C LEU A 90 -9.11 18.42 -2.43
N PRO A 91 -8.94 17.11 -2.23
CA PRO A 91 -8.22 16.56 -1.08
C PRO A 91 -6.69 16.68 -1.28
N SER A 92 -5.94 16.50 -0.19
CA SER A 92 -4.46 16.53 -0.24
C SER A 92 -3.87 15.45 -1.13
N THR A 93 -4.52 14.29 -1.25
CA THR A 93 -4.11 13.21 -2.18
C THR A 93 -3.93 13.69 -3.61
N PHE A 94 -4.67 14.73 -4.03
CA PHE A 94 -4.52 15.35 -5.35
C PHE A 94 -3.10 15.86 -5.63
N ASN A 95 -2.33 16.29 -4.61
CA ASN A 95 -0.95 16.77 -4.77
C ASN A 95 -0.02 15.70 -5.38
N VAL A 96 -0.36 14.43 -5.20
CA VAL A 96 0.34 13.30 -5.82
C VAL A 96 -0.45 12.79 -7.02
N MET A 97 -1.75 12.57 -6.86
CA MET A 97 -2.55 11.90 -7.89
C MET A 97 -2.77 12.77 -9.14
N GLU A 98 -2.58 14.09 -9.10
CA GLU A 98 -2.62 14.95 -10.29
C GLU A 98 -1.62 14.53 -11.38
N GLY A 99 -0.53 13.83 -11.00
CA GLY A 99 0.46 13.33 -11.95
C GLY A 99 -0.13 12.36 -12.97
N PHE A 100 -1.14 11.58 -12.57
CA PHE A 100 -1.86 10.61 -13.40
C PHE A 100 -2.91 11.26 -14.30
N LEU A 101 -3.19 12.55 -14.10
CA LEU A 101 -4.30 13.23 -14.73
C LEU A 101 -3.83 14.29 -15.73
N GLU A 102 -4.67 14.54 -16.70
CA GLU A 102 -4.60 15.68 -17.60
C GLU A 102 -5.75 16.62 -17.28
N PHE A 103 -5.43 17.90 -17.06
CA PHE A 103 -6.48 18.90 -16.90
C PHE A 103 -6.89 19.40 -18.29
N CYS A 104 -8.08 19.04 -18.73
CA CYS A 104 -8.63 19.49 -20.00
C CYS A 104 -9.02 20.96 -19.88
N ALA A 105 -8.16 21.84 -20.41
CA ALA A 105 -8.31 23.29 -20.31
C ALA A 105 -9.15 23.93 -21.43
N GLU A 106 -9.74 23.12 -22.32
CA GLU A 106 -10.52 23.63 -23.45
C GLU A 106 -11.88 24.18 -22.98
N PRO A 107 -12.15 25.49 -23.17
CA PRO A 107 -13.42 26.08 -22.77
C PRO A 107 -14.61 25.44 -23.50
N PRO A 108 -15.81 25.44 -22.89
CA PRO A 108 -16.21 26.16 -21.68
C PRO A 108 -16.29 25.31 -20.40
N VAL A 109 -15.90 24.03 -20.41
CA VAL A 109 -15.93 23.17 -19.20
C VAL A 109 -14.60 22.48 -19.02
N HIS A 110 -14.08 22.58 -17.80
CA HIS A 110 -12.78 22.05 -17.42
C HIS A 110 -13.02 20.85 -16.53
N PHE A 111 -12.26 19.80 -16.74
CA PHE A 111 -12.35 18.55 -15.99
C PHE A 111 -11.01 17.82 -16.08
N PHE A 112 -10.79 16.87 -15.17
CA PHE A 112 -9.65 15.98 -15.23
C PHE A 112 -9.99 14.78 -16.13
N ALA A 113 -9.06 14.42 -16.98
CA ALA A 113 -9.09 13.21 -17.78
C ALA A 113 -7.91 12.30 -17.40
N LEU A 114 -8.06 11.00 -17.64
CA LEU A 114 -6.96 10.06 -17.41
C LEU A 114 -5.89 10.22 -18.50
N ARG A 115 -4.62 10.15 -18.10
CA ARG A 115 -3.50 10.03 -19.05
C ARG A 115 -3.48 8.66 -19.73
N PRO A 116 -2.77 8.49 -20.86
CA PRO A 116 -2.58 7.18 -21.46
C PRO A 116 -2.00 6.19 -20.44
N GLU A 117 -2.52 4.96 -20.45
CA GLU A 117 -2.14 3.90 -19.53
C GLU A 117 -1.76 2.61 -20.27
N LYS A 118 -0.81 1.86 -19.71
CA LYS A 118 -0.42 0.53 -20.13
C LYS A 118 -0.47 -0.42 -18.93
N ASP A 119 -1.17 -1.54 -19.11
CA ASP A 119 -1.38 -2.52 -18.04
C ASP A 119 -0.40 -3.69 -18.14
N HIS A 120 0.01 -4.18 -16.98
CA HIS A 120 0.98 -5.25 -16.84
C HIS A 120 0.50 -6.26 -15.79
N LEU A 121 0.71 -7.53 -16.07
CA LEU A 121 0.52 -8.62 -15.12
C LEU A 121 1.86 -9.27 -14.81
N PHE A 122 2.12 -9.58 -13.55
CA PHE A 122 3.38 -10.20 -13.16
C PHE A 122 3.21 -11.26 -12.09
N SER A 123 4.06 -12.27 -12.15
CA SER A 123 4.26 -13.22 -11.05
C SER A 123 4.95 -12.51 -9.90
N LEU A 124 4.24 -12.33 -8.78
CA LEU A 124 4.76 -11.65 -7.61
C LEU A 124 5.98 -12.41 -7.03
N SER A 125 5.98 -13.75 -7.06
CA SER A 125 7.14 -14.54 -6.64
C SER A 125 8.36 -14.35 -7.54
N ASP A 126 8.22 -14.42 -8.87
CA ASP A 126 9.37 -14.21 -9.79
C ASP A 126 9.90 -12.78 -9.68
N PHE A 127 9.02 -11.80 -9.48
CA PHE A 127 9.42 -10.42 -9.26
C PHE A 127 10.26 -10.25 -8.00
N PHE A 128 9.84 -10.83 -6.86
CA PHE A 128 10.65 -10.76 -5.64
C PHE A 128 11.93 -11.58 -5.74
N ASP A 129 11.95 -12.67 -6.50
CA ASP A 129 13.17 -13.41 -6.82
C ASP A 129 14.15 -12.53 -7.62
N PHE A 130 13.64 -11.78 -8.59
CA PHE A 130 14.41 -10.78 -9.32
C PHE A 130 14.90 -9.64 -8.42
N ALA A 131 14.02 -9.04 -7.62
CA ALA A 131 14.32 -7.91 -6.75
C ALA A 131 15.36 -8.26 -5.67
N THR A 132 15.37 -9.51 -5.23
CA THR A 132 16.33 -10.03 -4.23
C THR A 132 17.62 -10.56 -4.85
N SER A 133 17.69 -10.69 -6.18
CA SER A 133 18.89 -11.16 -6.90
C SER A 133 19.93 -10.06 -7.08
N GLY A 134 20.66 -9.75 -6.00
CA GLY A 134 21.74 -8.75 -5.98
C GLY A 134 21.26 -7.30 -5.83
N ASN A 135 22.19 -6.35 -5.88
CA ASN A 135 21.85 -4.93 -5.78
C ASN A 135 21.36 -4.40 -7.13
N ARG A 136 20.04 -4.24 -7.28
CA ARG A 136 19.37 -3.78 -8.52
C ARG A 136 18.93 -2.32 -8.45
N ARG A 137 19.26 -1.59 -7.37
CA ARG A 137 18.73 -0.24 -7.12
C ARG A 137 19.05 0.73 -8.25
N GLU A 138 20.32 0.77 -8.68
CA GLU A 138 20.76 1.70 -9.73
C GLU A 138 20.11 1.39 -11.08
N ASP A 139 19.93 0.10 -11.40
CA ASP A 139 19.23 -0.33 -12.61
C ASP A 139 17.78 0.16 -12.60
N GLY A 140 17.08 -0.03 -11.46
CA GLY A 140 15.73 0.46 -11.25
C GLY A 140 15.59 1.97 -11.47
N LEU A 141 16.41 2.76 -10.80
CA LEU A 141 16.40 4.22 -10.92
C LEU A 141 16.70 4.69 -12.34
N ARG A 142 17.64 4.04 -13.03
CA ARG A 142 17.94 4.33 -14.43
C ARG A 142 16.76 4.04 -15.34
N THR A 143 16.09 2.89 -15.17
CA THR A 143 14.89 2.57 -15.94
C THR A 143 13.77 3.56 -15.66
N LEU A 144 13.53 3.93 -14.40
CA LEU A 144 12.52 4.94 -14.02
C LEU A 144 12.78 6.30 -14.67
N ALA A 145 14.03 6.77 -14.66
CA ALA A 145 14.42 8.02 -15.31
C ALA A 145 14.21 8.00 -16.83
N GLY A 146 14.31 6.84 -17.46
CA GLY A 146 14.12 6.63 -18.90
C GLY A 146 12.66 6.41 -19.34
N LEU A 147 11.69 6.37 -18.42
CA LEU A 147 10.29 6.13 -18.77
C LEU A 147 9.71 7.29 -19.62
N PRO A 148 8.80 7.00 -20.57
CA PRO A 148 8.08 8.04 -21.29
C PRO A 148 7.32 8.98 -20.35
N ASP A 149 7.40 10.28 -20.61
CA ASP A 149 6.69 11.26 -19.79
C ASP A 149 5.17 11.12 -19.93
N GLY A 150 4.46 11.13 -18.80
CA GLY A 150 3.00 11.11 -18.76
C GLY A 150 2.33 9.79 -19.15
N LEU A 151 3.08 8.70 -19.31
CA LEU A 151 2.53 7.35 -19.52
C LEU A 151 2.32 6.66 -18.17
N ILE A 152 1.09 6.29 -17.85
CA ILE A 152 0.76 5.50 -16.66
C ILE A 152 1.14 4.05 -16.91
N LEU A 153 1.91 3.45 -16.01
CA LEU A 153 2.19 2.02 -16.01
C LEU A 153 1.48 1.39 -14.80
N ASN A 154 0.49 0.55 -15.07
CA ASN A 154 -0.21 -0.23 -14.06
C ASN A 154 0.38 -1.63 -14.01
N PHE A 155 0.65 -2.15 -12.81
CA PHE A 155 1.17 -3.47 -12.55
C PHE A 155 0.27 -4.20 -11.56
N THR A 156 -0.18 -5.38 -11.92
CA THR A 156 -1.05 -6.21 -11.08
C THR A 156 -0.43 -7.59 -10.89
N PRO A 157 -0.31 -8.09 -9.64
CA PRO A 157 0.14 -9.44 -9.42
C PRO A 157 -0.89 -10.44 -9.95
N ILE A 158 -0.39 -11.53 -10.54
CA ILE A 158 -1.21 -12.66 -10.99
C ILE A 158 -1.54 -13.55 -9.79
N GLY A 159 -2.78 -14.06 -9.76
CA GLY A 159 -3.24 -15.01 -8.75
C GLY A 159 -4.14 -14.36 -7.69
N ASP A 160 -4.35 -15.07 -6.59
CA ASP A 160 -5.07 -14.52 -5.44
C ASP A 160 -4.16 -13.51 -4.74
N VAL A 161 -4.67 -12.33 -4.39
CA VAL A 161 -3.92 -11.31 -3.65
C VAL A 161 -3.44 -11.83 -2.28
N ARG A 162 -4.09 -12.87 -1.74
CA ARG A 162 -3.70 -13.56 -0.51
C ARG A 162 -2.61 -14.61 -0.69
N ASP A 163 -2.31 -15.00 -1.93
CA ASP A 163 -1.36 -16.08 -2.17
C ASP A 163 0.01 -15.75 -1.55
N LEU A 164 0.42 -14.48 -1.56
CA LEU A 164 1.66 -14.00 -0.95
C LEU A 164 1.37 -12.89 0.05
N ALA A 165 1.34 -13.26 1.33
CA ALA A 165 1.26 -12.31 2.43
C ALA A 165 2.68 -11.95 2.94
N PHE A 166 2.96 -10.66 3.05
CA PHE A 166 4.19 -10.13 3.63
C PHE A 166 4.05 -10.05 5.14
N LEU A 167 5.10 -10.45 5.89
CA LEU A 167 5.09 -10.33 7.35
C LEU A 167 6.03 -9.25 7.84
N HIS A 168 5.49 -8.45 8.76
CA HIS A 168 6.28 -7.61 9.65
C HIS A 168 6.78 -8.41 10.87
N ALA A 169 7.83 -7.92 11.53
CA ALA A 169 8.36 -8.49 12.77
C ALA A 169 7.30 -8.60 13.89
N ASP A 170 6.27 -7.74 13.85
CA ASP A 170 5.17 -7.70 14.81
C ASP A 170 3.96 -8.57 14.43
N SER A 171 4.13 -9.55 13.53
CA SER A 171 3.09 -10.50 13.08
C SER A 171 1.92 -9.95 12.26
N HIS A 172 1.92 -8.65 11.91
CA HIS A 172 0.94 -8.11 10.95
C HIS A 172 1.25 -8.62 9.53
N ARG A 173 0.20 -9.10 8.85
CA ARG A 173 0.26 -9.60 7.47
C ARG A 173 -0.27 -8.55 6.51
N PHE A 174 0.40 -8.34 5.39
CA PHE A 174 -0.03 -7.40 4.36
C PHE A 174 -0.08 -8.06 2.99
N VAL A 175 -0.92 -7.54 2.11
CA VAL A 175 -1.02 -7.97 0.71
C VAL A 175 -0.83 -6.79 -0.23
N ILE A 176 -0.35 -7.08 -1.44
CA ILE A 176 -0.25 -6.14 -2.55
C ILE A 176 -1.22 -6.60 -3.63
N ALA A 177 -2.07 -5.70 -4.10
CA ALA A 177 -3.06 -5.98 -5.14
C ALA A 177 -2.81 -5.19 -6.44
N GLY A 178 -1.93 -4.20 -6.39
CA GLY A 178 -1.37 -3.60 -7.59
C GLY A 178 -0.57 -2.35 -7.27
N PHE A 179 0.23 -1.95 -8.25
CA PHE A 179 1.14 -0.82 -8.19
C PHE A 179 1.04 -0.02 -9.48
N THR A 180 1.09 1.30 -9.39
CA THR A 180 1.04 2.20 -10.54
C THR A 180 2.04 3.32 -10.39
N LEU A 181 2.59 3.75 -11.52
CA LEU A 181 3.47 4.91 -11.56
C LEU A 181 3.30 5.70 -12.85
N VAL A 182 3.69 6.97 -12.80
CA VAL A 182 3.81 7.85 -13.96
C VAL A 182 4.97 8.82 -13.75
N ARG A 183 5.86 8.91 -14.73
CA ARG A 183 6.95 9.89 -14.74
C ARG A 183 6.43 11.23 -15.26
N ARG A 184 6.76 12.32 -14.57
CA ARG A 184 6.48 13.71 -14.92
C ARG A 184 7.75 14.51 -14.69
N ASP A 185 8.46 14.84 -15.77
CA ASP A 185 9.78 15.46 -15.71
C ASP A 185 10.74 14.65 -14.80
N ASP A 186 11.29 15.25 -13.75
CA ASP A 186 12.15 14.56 -12.77
C ASP A 186 11.36 13.92 -11.61
N GLN A 187 10.03 13.93 -11.66
CA GLN A 187 9.16 13.42 -10.60
C GLN A 187 8.53 12.10 -11.01
N LEU A 188 8.57 11.12 -10.12
CA LEU A 188 7.80 9.89 -10.21
C LEU A 188 6.61 10.00 -9.26
N HIS A 189 5.40 10.00 -9.82
CA HIS A 189 4.17 9.88 -9.05
C HIS A 189 3.80 8.40 -9.01
N TRP A 190 3.55 7.86 -7.82
CA TRP A 190 3.30 6.43 -7.64
C TRP A 190 2.20 6.18 -6.63
N ALA A 191 1.52 5.04 -6.78
CA ALA A 191 0.57 4.51 -5.80
C ALA A 191 0.58 2.98 -5.80
N MET A 192 0.26 2.38 -4.66
CA MET A 192 0.08 0.95 -4.47
C MET A 192 -1.22 0.72 -3.73
N VAL A 193 -2.02 -0.23 -4.20
CA VAL A 193 -3.24 -0.68 -3.51
C VAL A 193 -3.00 -2.05 -2.91
N GLY A 194 -3.45 -2.23 -1.68
CA GLY A 194 -3.28 -3.44 -0.91
C GLY A 194 -3.86 -3.26 0.48
N GLY A 195 -3.21 -3.81 1.49
CA GLY A 195 -3.57 -3.54 2.88
C GLY A 195 -3.23 -4.68 3.84
N PRO A 196 -3.44 -4.46 5.13
CA PRO A 196 -3.27 -5.49 6.15
C PRO A 196 -4.42 -6.50 6.08
N ILE A 197 -4.09 -7.75 6.40
CA ILE A 197 -5.06 -8.80 6.66
C ILE A 197 -5.53 -8.66 8.12
N VAL A 198 -6.81 -8.37 8.31
CA VAL A 198 -7.43 -8.10 9.61
C VAL A 198 -8.85 -8.64 9.67
N ASP A 199 -9.41 -8.76 10.87
CA ASP A 199 -10.84 -8.94 11.05
C ASP A 199 -11.55 -7.59 10.80
N LEU A 200 -12.24 -7.47 9.66
CA LEU A 200 -12.89 -6.21 9.27
C LEU A 200 -14.07 -5.84 10.17
N ASP A 201 -14.75 -6.81 10.77
CA ASP A 201 -15.87 -6.55 11.68
C ASP A 201 -15.34 -6.00 13.00
N GLU A 202 -14.25 -6.57 13.52
CA GLU A 202 -13.57 -6.08 14.71
C GLU A 202 -13.04 -4.64 14.50
N GLU A 203 -12.36 -4.38 13.38
CA GLU A 203 -11.87 -3.03 13.06
C GLU A 203 -13.01 -2.04 12.84
N THR A 204 -14.10 -2.46 12.19
CA THR A 204 -15.31 -1.64 12.05
C THR A 204 -15.92 -1.27 13.40
N HIS A 205 -15.93 -2.20 14.36
CA HIS A 205 -16.39 -1.91 15.72
C HIS A 205 -15.51 -0.85 16.40
N LYS A 206 -14.18 -1.02 16.36
CA LYS A 206 -13.21 -0.06 16.91
C LYS A 206 -13.37 1.35 16.30
N LEU A 207 -13.57 1.43 14.98
CA LEU A 207 -13.82 2.70 14.29
C LEU A 207 -15.10 3.38 14.81
N ARG A 208 -16.17 2.62 15.00
CA ARG A 208 -17.46 3.16 15.47
C ARG A 208 -17.41 3.60 16.93
N GLU A 209 -16.66 2.90 17.78
CA GLU A 209 -16.45 3.29 19.19
C GLU A 209 -15.67 4.61 19.34
N THR A 210 -14.65 4.81 18.51
CA THR A 210 -13.87 6.06 18.48
C THR A 210 -14.63 7.25 17.86
N GLY A 211 -15.78 6.98 17.24
CA GLY A 211 -16.67 7.96 16.60
C GLY A 211 -16.32 8.23 15.13
N THR A 212 -17.27 8.81 14.38
CA THR A 212 -17.18 9.06 12.92
C THR A 212 -16.07 10.02 12.47
N GLY A 213 -15.21 10.46 13.39
CA GLY A 213 -14.14 11.41 13.10
C GLY A 213 -14.69 12.73 12.55
N ALA A 214 -15.80 13.24 13.09
CA ALA A 214 -16.40 14.50 12.66
C ALA A 214 -15.30 15.56 12.50
N VAL A 215 -15.02 15.96 11.25
CA VAL A 215 -13.89 16.83 10.90
C VAL A 215 -14.09 18.17 11.60
N ARG A 216 -13.43 18.36 12.76
CA ARG A 216 -13.46 19.62 13.49
C ARG A 216 -12.63 20.66 12.73
N GLY A 217 -13.22 21.82 12.48
CA GLY A 217 -12.54 22.92 11.79
C GLY A 217 -12.35 22.67 10.29
N ARG A 218 -13.40 22.19 9.59
CA ARG A 218 -13.40 22.18 8.12
C ARG A 218 -13.08 23.59 7.61
N PRO A 219 -12.14 23.73 6.66
CA PRO A 219 -11.92 25.00 5.99
C PRO A 219 -13.22 25.53 5.37
N PRO A 220 -13.44 26.85 5.29
CA PRO A 220 -14.68 27.44 4.76
C PRO A 220 -15.05 26.90 3.37
N GLU A 221 -14.06 26.70 2.50
CA GLU A 221 -14.23 26.14 1.16
C GLU A 221 -14.67 24.66 1.15
N LYS A 222 -14.53 23.91 2.25
CA LYS A 222 -14.99 22.52 2.37
C LYS A 222 -16.23 22.37 3.25
N ALA A 223 -16.81 23.47 3.71
CA ALA A 223 -17.95 23.46 4.63
C ALA A 223 -19.23 22.85 4.04
N HIS A 224 -19.31 22.76 2.71
CA HIS A 224 -20.47 22.31 1.96
C HIS A 224 -20.26 20.93 1.27
N ILE A 225 -19.14 20.26 1.58
CA ILE A 225 -18.89 18.88 1.17
C ILE A 225 -19.35 17.98 2.32
N ASP A 226 -20.26 17.05 2.02
CA ASP A 226 -20.76 16.10 2.99
C ASP A 226 -20.54 14.66 2.52
N VAL A 227 -20.57 13.74 3.47
CA VAL A 227 -20.44 12.32 3.21
C VAL A 227 -21.69 11.84 2.46
N ASN A 228 -21.49 11.00 1.45
CA ASN A 228 -22.61 10.39 0.74
C ASN A 228 -23.46 9.56 1.73
N PRO A 229 -24.77 9.85 1.87
CA PRO A 229 -25.63 9.17 2.85
C PRO A 229 -25.81 7.67 2.58
N ASP A 230 -25.53 7.21 1.36
CA ASP A 230 -25.61 5.80 0.97
C ASP A 230 -24.36 5.00 1.36
N LEU A 231 -23.31 5.66 1.86
CA LEU A 231 -22.06 5.03 2.26
C LEU A 231 -21.95 4.89 3.78
N GLU A 232 -21.41 3.76 4.23
CA GLU A 232 -21.27 3.43 5.64
C GLU A 232 -19.85 3.70 6.15
N TYR A 233 -19.76 4.10 7.43
CA TYR A 233 -18.49 4.20 8.14
C TYR A 233 -18.06 2.83 8.68
N ARG A 234 -17.04 2.21 8.06
CA ARG A 234 -16.56 0.85 8.37
C ARG A 234 -15.15 0.59 7.80
N ALA A 235 -14.49 -0.47 8.23
CA ALA A 235 -13.27 -0.92 7.56
C ALA A 235 -13.64 -1.53 6.20
N GLU A 236 -13.38 -0.81 5.10
CA GLU A 236 -13.79 -1.26 3.77
C GLU A 236 -12.87 -2.36 3.24
N SER A 237 -13.47 -3.42 2.71
CA SER A 237 -12.71 -4.54 2.16
C SER A 237 -12.09 -4.20 0.82
N LEU A 238 -10.90 -4.74 0.56
CA LEU A 238 -10.34 -4.73 -0.78
C LEU A 238 -11.18 -5.64 -1.68
N LYS A 239 -11.57 -5.15 -2.86
CA LYS A 239 -12.38 -5.90 -3.82
C LYS A 239 -11.81 -7.30 -4.09
N GLY A 240 -12.65 -8.32 -3.91
CA GLY A 240 -12.25 -9.73 -4.05
C GLY A 240 -11.77 -10.38 -2.76
N THR A 241 -11.80 -9.65 -1.64
CA THR A 241 -11.43 -10.15 -0.30
C THR A 241 -12.48 -9.76 0.74
N ASP A 242 -12.49 -10.48 1.85
CA ASP A 242 -13.34 -10.28 3.03
C ASP A 242 -12.54 -10.02 4.32
N ASP A 243 -11.22 -10.00 4.24
CA ASP A 243 -10.29 -9.91 5.37
C ASP A 243 -9.13 -8.94 5.13
N VAL A 244 -9.14 -8.19 4.01
CA VAL A 244 -8.10 -7.20 3.71
C VAL A 244 -8.68 -5.82 3.79
N TRP A 245 -8.15 -5.00 4.70
CA TRP A 245 -8.58 -3.60 4.81
C TRP A 245 -7.94 -2.77 3.71
N LYS A 246 -8.76 -2.31 2.75
CA LYS A 246 -8.29 -1.57 1.59
C LYS A 246 -7.49 -0.34 2.01
N THR A 247 -6.23 -0.32 1.57
CA THR A 247 -5.25 0.71 1.88
C THR A 247 -4.53 1.10 0.60
N VAL A 248 -4.48 2.40 0.31
CA VAL A 248 -3.68 2.95 -0.78
C VAL A 248 -2.48 3.66 -0.16
N VAL A 249 -1.27 3.24 -0.50
CA VAL A 249 -0.07 4.03 -0.24
C VAL A 249 0.35 4.74 -1.50
N TYR A 250 0.83 5.97 -1.38
CA TYR A 250 1.13 6.81 -2.52
C TYR A 250 2.27 7.77 -2.18
N GLY A 251 2.91 8.30 -3.22
CA GLY A 251 3.95 9.29 -3.01
C GLY A 251 4.42 9.96 -4.30
N ARG A 252 5.25 10.99 -4.08
CA ARG A 252 5.97 11.68 -5.15
C ARG A 252 7.45 11.61 -4.83
N PHE A 253 8.20 11.00 -5.74
CA PHE A 253 9.63 10.74 -5.61
C PHE A 253 10.39 11.56 -6.64
N ASN A 254 11.50 12.18 -6.23
CA ASN A 254 12.35 12.95 -7.13
C ASN A 254 13.49 12.06 -7.63
N LEU A 255 13.49 11.79 -8.93
CA LEU A 255 14.44 10.88 -9.58
C LEU A 255 15.86 11.45 -9.63
N ARG A 256 16.03 12.77 -9.48
CA ARG A 256 17.33 13.44 -9.51
C ARG A 256 18.02 13.45 -8.16
N THR A 257 17.26 13.70 -7.09
CA THR A 257 17.76 13.71 -5.70
C THR A 257 17.65 12.34 -5.02
N GLU A 258 16.96 11.40 -5.65
CA GLU A 258 16.64 10.07 -5.12
C GLU A 258 15.93 10.13 -3.75
N SER A 259 15.01 11.07 -3.59
CA SER A 259 14.31 11.34 -2.34
C SER A 259 12.80 11.40 -2.50
N HIS A 260 12.07 10.96 -1.47
CA HIS A 260 10.63 11.18 -1.41
C HIS A 260 10.36 12.64 -1.06
N GLU A 261 9.62 13.32 -1.93
CA GLU A 261 9.09 14.65 -1.65
C GLU A 261 7.84 14.56 -0.78
N VAL A 262 7.00 13.55 -1.01
CA VAL A 262 5.76 13.27 -0.26
C VAL A 262 5.53 11.77 -0.19
N ARG A 263 5.13 11.27 0.98
CA ARG A 263 4.62 9.93 1.23
C ARG A 263 3.26 10.03 1.92
N GLY A 264 2.35 9.14 1.58
CA GLY A 264 1.03 9.11 2.19
C GLY A 264 0.36 7.75 2.13
N ILE A 265 -0.62 7.59 3.01
CA ILE A 265 -1.46 6.42 3.20
C ILE A 265 -2.90 6.91 3.24
N ALA A 266 -3.76 6.27 2.49
CA ALA A 266 -5.19 6.46 2.48
C ALA A 266 -5.85 5.13 2.85
N ARG A 267 -6.37 5.03 4.07
CA ARG A 267 -7.12 3.87 4.55
C ARG A 267 -8.60 4.05 4.23
N ASP A 268 -9.24 3.06 3.63
CA ASP A 268 -10.63 3.18 3.19
C ASP A 268 -11.59 2.89 4.36
N TYR A 269 -12.27 3.93 4.84
CA TYR A 269 -13.26 3.82 5.93
C TYR A 269 -14.70 3.70 5.37
N GLY A 270 -14.85 3.27 4.11
CA GLY A 270 -16.10 2.98 3.42
C GLY A 270 -16.77 4.24 2.86
N ASN A 271 -16.95 5.25 3.72
CA ASN A 271 -17.57 6.53 3.34
C ASN A 271 -16.57 7.69 3.24
N GLN A 272 -15.32 7.46 3.64
CA GLN A 272 -14.23 8.43 3.56
C GLN A 272 -12.88 7.72 3.58
N TYR A 273 -11.85 8.37 3.05
CA TYR A 273 -10.47 7.95 3.28
C TYR A 273 -9.89 8.61 4.52
N TYR A 274 -9.30 7.80 5.39
CA TYR A 274 -8.44 8.29 6.46
C TYR A 274 -7.02 8.52 5.93
N ILE A 275 -6.62 9.80 5.84
CA ILE A 275 -5.36 10.21 5.23
C ILE A 275 -4.28 10.45 6.29
N ILE A 276 -3.15 9.79 6.10
CA ILE A 276 -1.90 10.04 6.83
C ILE A 276 -0.85 10.41 5.77
N ALA A 277 -0.21 11.57 5.86
CA ALA A 277 0.85 11.93 4.92
C ALA A 277 1.86 12.88 5.56
N ASP A 278 3.07 12.92 4.99
CA ASP A 278 4.13 13.84 5.40
C ASP A 278 4.25 15.06 4.47
N ASP A 279 3.14 15.44 3.81
CA ASP A 279 3.08 16.54 2.85
C ASP A 279 2.96 17.91 3.56
N PRO A 280 3.95 18.80 3.44
CA PRO A 280 3.87 20.15 4.00
C PRO A 280 2.73 21.00 3.42
N ASP A 281 2.31 20.74 2.18
CA ASP A 281 1.23 21.47 1.50
C ASP A 281 -0.17 21.12 2.06
N MET A 282 -0.27 20.18 3.01
CA MET A 282 -1.50 19.93 3.76
C MET A 282 -1.84 21.01 4.78
N PHE A 283 -0.85 21.84 5.14
CA PHE A 283 -1.00 22.89 6.14
C PHE A 283 -1.06 24.26 5.47
N ASP A 284 -1.85 25.18 6.04
CA ASP A 284 -2.02 26.53 5.50
C ASP A 284 -0.78 27.44 5.72
N ALA A 285 0.31 26.93 6.29
CA ALA A 285 1.55 27.66 6.48
C ALA A 285 2.30 27.89 5.14
N PRO A 286 2.52 29.14 4.68
CA PRO A 286 3.27 29.41 3.44
C PRO A 286 4.73 28.96 3.49
N ASP A 287 5.26 28.84 4.71
CA ASP A 287 6.60 28.39 5.05
C ASP A 287 6.46 27.26 6.08
N PRO A 288 6.68 25.99 5.68
CA PRO A 288 6.63 24.84 6.59
C PRO A 288 7.56 24.93 7.80
N SER A 289 8.61 25.77 7.77
CA SER A 289 9.47 25.98 8.94
C SER A 289 8.83 26.87 10.01
N LYS A 290 7.75 27.59 9.67
CA LYS A 290 7.03 28.54 10.53
C LYS A 290 5.62 28.06 10.87
N MET A 291 5.39 26.75 10.86
CA MET A 291 4.11 26.14 11.23
C MET A 291 3.71 26.50 12.67
N SER A 292 2.41 26.60 12.93
CA SER A 292 1.91 26.77 14.29
C SER A 292 2.27 25.55 15.15
N ALA A 293 2.33 25.72 16.48
CA ALA A 293 2.61 24.60 17.39
C ALA A 293 1.63 23.44 17.21
N ARG A 294 0.34 23.75 16.97
CA ARG A 294 -0.72 22.77 16.71
C ARG A 294 -0.50 22.01 15.40
N ASP A 295 -0.15 22.72 14.32
CA ASP A 295 0.10 22.07 13.02
C ASP A 295 1.34 21.18 13.09
N ARG A 296 2.37 21.61 13.82
CA ARG A 296 3.59 20.82 14.04
C ARG A 296 3.30 19.54 14.82
N GLU A 297 2.55 19.62 15.92
CA GLU A 297 2.13 18.44 16.68
C GLU A 297 1.31 17.48 15.81
N THR A 298 0.42 18.01 14.98
CA THR A 298 -0.37 17.23 14.02
C THR A 298 0.53 16.52 13.00
N ALA A 299 1.50 17.23 12.42
CA ALA A 299 2.47 16.67 11.48
C ALA A 299 3.34 15.58 12.13
N GLU A 300 3.84 15.81 13.34
CA GLU A 300 4.64 14.83 14.09
C GLU A 300 3.82 13.57 14.43
N SER A 301 2.53 13.71 14.74
CA SER A 301 1.60 12.59 14.93
C SER A 301 1.33 11.82 13.63
N MET A 302 1.14 12.51 12.51
CA MET A 302 0.97 11.89 11.20
C MET A 302 2.20 11.08 10.80
N ILE A 303 3.41 11.60 11.01
CA ILE A 303 4.64 10.86 10.73
C ILE A 303 4.74 9.62 11.62
N ALA A 304 4.42 9.71 12.92
CA ALA A 304 4.45 8.54 13.79
C ALA A 304 3.51 7.42 13.30
N ARG A 305 2.35 7.78 12.73
CA ARG A 305 1.43 6.81 12.12
C ARG A 305 1.94 6.27 10.78
N LEU A 306 2.57 7.11 9.97
CA LEU A 306 3.17 6.71 8.71
C LEU A 306 4.29 5.68 8.93
N GLU A 307 5.08 5.85 10.00
CA GLU A 307 6.11 4.88 10.40
C GLU A 307 5.51 3.55 10.92
N ALA A 308 4.31 3.56 11.52
CA ALA A 308 3.64 2.33 11.96
C ALA A 308 3.21 1.43 10.77
N ASP A 309 2.95 2.03 9.61
CA ASP A 309 2.61 1.35 8.35
C ASP A 309 3.76 1.38 7.33
N HIS A 310 5.00 1.64 7.78
CA HIS A 310 6.16 1.86 6.91
C HIS A 310 6.43 0.71 5.93
N LEU A 311 6.12 -0.53 6.33
CA LEU A 311 6.26 -1.72 5.48
C LEU A 311 5.57 -1.55 4.12
N LEU A 312 4.38 -0.96 4.07
CA LEU A 312 3.67 -0.76 2.80
C LEU A 312 4.43 0.20 1.87
N ILE A 313 5.14 1.17 2.44
CA ILE A 313 5.98 2.10 1.69
C ILE A 313 7.23 1.37 1.19
N GLU A 314 7.92 0.60 2.03
CA GLU A 314 9.08 -0.21 1.64
C GLU A 314 8.75 -1.23 0.54
N LEU A 315 7.56 -1.84 0.60
CA LEU A 315 7.06 -2.71 -0.46
C LEU A 315 6.82 -1.93 -1.76
N ALA A 316 6.24 -0.74 -1.68
CA ALA A 316 6.05 0.13 -2.84
C ALA A 316 7.39 0.61 -3.44
N GLU A 317 8.40 0.88 -2.61
CA GLU A 317 9.76 1.20 -3.04
C GLU A 317 10.41 0.02 -3.76
N THR A 318 10.16 -1.21 -3.31
CA THR A 318 10.63 -2.40 -4.03
C THR A 318 9.98 -2.49 -5.42
N CYS A 319 8.68 -2.14 -5.53
CA CYS A 319 7.96 -2.08 -6.80
C CYS A 319 8.52 -1.06 -7.81
N PHE A 320 9.43 -0.17 -7.42
CA PHE A 320 10.15 0.71 -8.37
C PHE A 320 11.02 -0.10 -9.35
N LEU A 321 11.34 -1.35 -9.02
CA LEU A 321 12.05 -2.27 -9.90
C LEU A 321 11.15 -2.90 -10.98
N LEU A 322 9.81 -2.77 -10.91
CA LEU A 322 8.90 -3.44 -11.85
C LEU A 322 9.19 -3.11 -13.33
N PRO A 323 9.42 -1.84 -13.74
CA PRO A 323 9.82 -1.56 -15.12
C PRO A 323 11.09 -2.31 -15.54
N SER A 324 12.13 -2.30 -14.70
CA SER A 324 13.40 -2.98 -14.97
C SER A 324 13.25 -4.51 -15.03
N TYR A 325 12.35 -5.06 -14.23
CA TYR A 325 11.99 -6.48 -14.24
C TYR A 325 11.33 -6.88 -15.56
N PHE A 326 10.41 -6.06 -16.08
CA PHE A 326 9.80 -6.30 -17.39
C PHE A 326 10.82 -6.20 -18.53
N ASP A 327 11.76 -5.25 -18.46
CA ASP A 327 12.85 -5.16 -19.44
C ASP A 327 13.77 -6.39 -19.36
N PHE A 328 14.08 -6.87 -18.14
CA PHE A 328 14.89 -8.06 -17.92
C PHE A 328 14.23 -9.35 -18.44
N ARG A 329 12.91 -9.45 -18.31
CA ARG A 329 12.10 -10.60 -18.76
C ARG A 329 11.44 -10.38 -20.13
N ILE A 330 11.90 -9.43 -20.94
CA ILE A 330 11.20 -8.98 -22.16
C ILE A 330 10.85 -10.11 -23.13
N THR A 331 11.70 -11.15 -23.23
CA THR A 331 11.50 -12.31 -24.11
C THR A 331 10.39 -13.26 -23.63
N LEU A 332 9.97 -13.16 -22.37
CA LEU A 332 8.94 -13.99 -21.75
C LEU A 332 7.57 -13.30 -21.70
N ILE A 333 7.50 -12.01 -22.03
CA ILE A 333 6.26 -11.24 -22.01
C ILE A 333 5.28 -11.80 -23.05
N ARG A 334 4.05 -12.07 -22.62
CA ARG A 334 2.92 -12.43 -23.47
C ARG A 334 1.89 -11.31 -23.46
N GLU A 335 1.22 -11.08 -24.58
CA GLU A 335 0.10 -10.15 -24.63
C GLU A 335 -1.18 -10.91 -24.23
N SER A 336 -1.83 -10.44 -23.17
CA SER A 336 -3.15 -10.88 -22.73
C SER A 336 -4.18 -9.82 -23.10
N ILE A 337 -5.38 -10.22 -23.51
CA ILE A 337 -6.45 -9.28 -23.91
C ILE A 337 -7.54 -9.29 -22.84
N ARG A 338 -7.93 -8.11 -22.38
CA ARG A 338 -9.08 -7.90 -21.48
C ARG A 338 -10.15 -7.06 -22.15
N THR A 339 -11.39 -7.51 -22.07
CA THR A 339 -12.54 -6.69 -22.46
C THR A 339 -12.75 -5.63 -21.38
N THR A 340 -12.95 -4.38 -21.80
CA THR A 340 -13.26 -3.28 -20.88
C THR A 340 -14.75 -3.22 -20.57
N ALA A 341 -15.14 -2.44 -19.56
CA ALA A 341 -16.56 -2.18 -19.32
C ALA A 341 -17.23 -1.51 -20.54
N ILE A 342 -16.51 -0.70 -21.32
CA ILE A 342 -17.00 -0.16 -22.61
C ILE A 342 -17.29 -1.29 -23.61
N GLY A 343 -16.42 -2.31 -23.67
CA GLY A 343 -16.61 -3.51 -24.48
C GLY A 343 -17.93 -4.23 -24.18
N GLU A 344 -18.36 -4.20 -22.92
CA GLU A 344 -19.54 -4.89 -22.41
C GLU A 344 -20.82 -4.02 -22.44
N MET A 345 -20.71 -2.72 -22.71
CA MET A 345 -21.86 -1.80 -22.73
C MET A 345 -22.92 -2.17 -23.78
N SER A 346 -24.19 -2.03 -23.39
CA SER A 346 -25.33 -2.08 -24.30
C SER A 346 -25.31 -0.95 -25.34
N ALA A 347 -26.11 -1.09 -26.40
CA ALA A 347 -26.23 -0.04 -27.42
C ALA A 347 -26.69 1.32 -26.84
N LEU A 348 -27.59 1.31 -25.85
CA LEU A 348 -28.08 2.51 -25.19
C LEU A 348 -26.98 3.21 -24.37
N GLU A 349 -26.16 2.43 -23.67
CA GLU A 349 -25.03 2.95 -22.88
C GLU A 349 -23.92 3.49 -23.78
N ARG A 350 -23.61 2.80 -24.89
CA ARG A 350 -22.61 3.27 -25.87
C ARG A 350 -22.99 4.62 -26.50
N ASN A 351 -24.28 4.93 -26.64
CA ASN A 351 -24.72 6.24 -27.08
C ASN A 351 -24.29 7.37 -26.13
N ARG A 352 -24.12 7.09 -24.83
CA ARG A 352 -23.66 8.09 -23.83
C ARG A 352 -22.22 8.54 -24.07
N ILE A 353 -21.39 7.68 -24.67
CA ILE A 353 -19.99 8.00 -25.00
C ILE A 353 -19.75 8.22 -26.50
N SER A 354 -20.82 8.25 -27.31
CA SER A 354 -20.74 8.44 -28.76
C SER A 354 -20.06 9.76 -29.15
N GLY A 355 -19.30 9.73 -30.24
CA GLY A 355 -18.58 10.90 -30.80
C GLY A 355 -17.21 11.17 -30.19
N LEU A 356 -16.79 10.40 -29.18
CA LEU A 356 -15.40 10.41 -28.69
C LEU A 356 -14.48 9.60 -29.61
N ALA A 357 -13.20 9.95 -29.64
CA ALA A 357 -12.17 9.19 -30.36
C ALA A 357 -12.07 7.74 -29.84
N ASP A 358 -11.68 6.81 -30.71
CA ASP A 358 -11.55 5.39 -30.34
C ASP A 358 -10.45 5.14 -29.29
N SER A 359 -9.40 5.97 -29.27
CA SER A 359 -8.34 5.93 -28.25
C SER A 359 -8.86 6.19 -26.82
N ILE A 360 -9.97 6.93 -26.70
CA ILE A 360 -10.65 7.23 -25.44
C ILE A 360 -11.70 6.15 -25.10
N ARG A 361 -12.11 5.37 -26.10
CA ARG A 361 -13.13 4.31 -25.97
C ARG A 361 -12.53 2.94 -26.26
N PRO A 362 -11.48 2.50 -25.54
CA PRO A 362 -10.94 1.18 -25.76
C PRO A 362 -11.98 0.13 -25.38
N TYR A 363 -12.40 -0.70 -26.35
CA TYR A 363 -13.28 -1.86 -26.12
C TYR A 363 -12.50 -3.03 -25.50
N ILE A 364 -11.19 -3.06 -25.75
CA ILE A 364 -10.26 -4.04 -25.20
C ILE A 364 -8.99 -3.34 -24.71
N ARG A 365 -8.33 -3.93 -23.72
CA ARG A 365 -7.02 -3.55 -23.22
C ARG A 365 -6.05 -4.69 -23.51
N LYS A 366 -4.89 -4.33 -24.06
CA LYS A 366 -3.74 -5.23 -24.23
C LYS A 366 -2.89 -5.13 -22.97
N VAL A 367 -2.70 -6.26 -22.31
CA VAL A 367 -2.04 -6.36 -21.01
C VAL A 367 -0.75 -7.15 -21.21
N ALA A 368 0.39 -6.55 -20.86
CA ALA A 368 1.68 -7.22 -20.94
C ALA A 368 1.84 -8.17 -19.74
N ALA A 369 1.81 -9.47 -19.96
CA ALA A 369 1.77 -10.48 -18.92
C ALA A 369 3.07 -11.29 -18.82
N LEU A 370 3.63 -11.34 -17.62
CA LEU A 370 4.69 -12.24 -17.19
C LEU A 370 4.11 -13.33 -16.29
N GLU A 371 3.44 -14.29 -16.92
CA GLU A 371 2.91 -15.50 -16.30
C GLU A 371 4.03 -16.55 -16.14
N ILE A 372 5.15 -16.15 -15.54
CA ILE A 372 6.23 -17.09 -15.24
C ILE A 372 5.75 -18.00 -14.10
N VAL A 373 5.27 -19.19 -14.50
CA VAL A 373 4.97 -20.31 -13.61
C VAL A 373 6.27 -21.09 -13.42
N ASP A 374 7.11 -20.70 -12.46
CA ASP A 374 8.39 -21.40 -12.27
C ASP A 374 8.24 -22.69 -11.44
N LEU A 375 8.19 -23.81 -12.17
CA LEU A 375 9.07 -24.99 -12.09
C LEU A 375 9.57 -25.42 -10.69
N GLY A 376 8.78 -26.23 -9.98
CA GLY A 376 9.29 -27.31 -9.10
C GLY A 376 10.04 -26.93 -7.81
N GLN A 377 10.55 -25.72 -7.63
CA GLN A 377 11.40 -25.37 -6.48
C GLN A 377 10.62 -25.36 -5.16
N ALA A 378 11.24 -25.88 -4.11
CA ALA A 378 10.67 -25.91 -2.75
C ALA A 378 10.36 -24.49 -2.26
N PRO A 379 9.30 -24.29 -1.44
CA PRO A 379 9.00 -22.98 -0.86
C PRO A 379 10.18 -22.53 0.01
N VAL A 380 10.94 -21.54 -0.46
CA VAL A 380 11.99 -20.89 0.31
C VAL A 380 11.40 -19.63 0.92
N LEU A 381 11.35 -19.56 2.26
CA LEU A 381 11.09 -18.32 2.97
C LEU A 381 12.26 -17.38 2.67
N ARG A 382 12.01 -16.28 1.96
CA ARG A 382 13.03 -15.28 1.63
C ARG A 382 12.84 -14.08 2.54
N SER A 383 13.90 -13.69 3.23
CA SER A 383 14.00 -12.41 3.90
C SER A 383 14.84 -11.48 3.04
N TYR A 384 14.40 -10.24 2.83
CA TYR A 384 15.21 -9.25 2.13
C TYR A 384 15.09 -7.88 2.77
N ASN A 385 16.09 -7.04 2.51
CA ASN A 385 16.08 -5.65 2.90
C ASN A 385 15.55 -4.82 1.72
N PRO A 386 14.42 -4.11 1.89
CA PRO A 386 13.87 -3.25 0.85
C PRO A 386 14.83 -2.08 0.54
N PRO A 387 14.78 -1.54 -0.68
CA PRO A 387 15.57 -0.37 -1.03
C PRO A 387 15.04 0.84 -0.26
N SER A 388 15.82 1.32 0.72
CA SER A 388 15.45 2.51 1.48
C SER A 388 15.86 3.80 0.75
N PHE A 389 14.91 4.73 0.66
CA PHE A 389 15.14 6.08 0.14
C PHE A 389 15.01 7.14 1.23
N ARG A 390 15.75 8.24 1.08
CA ARG A 390 15.69 9.35 2.03
C ARG A 390 14.44 10.18 1.79
N VAL A 391 13.92 10.77 2.86
CA VAL A 391 12.89 11.82 2.76
C VAL A 391 13.58 13.16 2.57
N GLU A 392 13.04 13.99 1.69
CA GLU A 392 13.58 15.33 1.45
C GLU A 392 13.40 16.22 2.69
N VAL A 393 14.53 16.54 3.34
CA VAL A 393 14.60 17.34 4.57
C VAL A 393 15.47 18.59 4.43
N GLU A 394 16.36 18.67 3.43
CA GLU A 394 17.37 19.73 3.30
C GLU A 394 16.84 21.02 2.66
N GLY A 395 15.60 21.00 2.19
CA GLY A 395 14.91 22.18 1.74
C GLY A 395 13.41 21.96 1.63
N PHE A 396 12.73 23.06 1.37
CA PHE A 396 11.29 23.04 1.16
C PHE A 396 10.88 24.11 0.17
N TRP A 397 9.75 23.87 -0.47
CA TRP A 397 9.11 24.89 -1.29
C TRP A 397 8.41 25.90 -0.41
N ARG A 398 8.82 27.16 -0.48
CA ARG A 398 8.09 28.28 0.12
C ARG A 398 7.15 28.87 -0.93
N ARG A 399 5.88 29.04 -0.56
CA ARG A 399 4.86 29.66 -1.41
C ARG A 399 5.15 31.15 -1.58
N LEU A 400 5.02 31.66 -2.80
CA LEU A 400 5.08 33.07 -3.17
C LEU A 400 3.73 33.49 -3.77
N ALA A 401 3.54 34.78 -4.09
CA ALA A 401 2.36 35.18 -4.83
C ALA A 401 2.37 34.56 -6.24
N PRO A 402 1.21 34.22 -6.84
CA PRO A 402 1.12 33.50 -8.12
C PRO A 402 1.88 34.13 -9.29
N ASP A 403 2.02 35.46 -9.31
CA ASP A 403 2.72 36.17 -10.38
C ASP A 403 4.21 36.40 -10.09
N THR A 404 4.70 35.94 -8.95
CA THR A 404 6.10 36.10 -8.54
C THR A 404 6.94 34.94 -9.08
N LEU A 405 8.08 35.28 -9.68
CA LEU A 405 9.11 34.32 -10.05
C LEU A 405 10.00 34.04 -8.84
N GLY A 406 10.01 32.79 -8.38
CA GLY A 406 11.04 32.25 -7.51
C GLY A 406 11.98 31.33 -8.30
N HIS A 407 12.74 30.51 -7.59
CA HIS A 407 13.68 29.57 -8.21
C HIS A 407 13.53 28.16 -7.63
N ASP A 408 13.83 27.13 -8.41
CA ASP A 408 13.97 25.76 -7.92
C ASP A 408 15.28 25.53 -7.15
N GLN A 409 15.54 24.30 -6.74
CA GLN A 409 16.77 23.93 -6.03
C GLN A 409 18.04 24.17 -6.88
N GLN A 410 17.91 24.19 -8.19
CA GLN A 410 18.98 24.38 -9.17
C GLN A 410 19.11 25.84 -9.62
N GLY A 411 18.20 26.72 -9.20
CA GLY A 411 18.19 28.12 -9.60
C GLY A 411 17.40 28.41 -10.89
N ASN A 412 16.65 27.44 -11.44
CA ASN A 412 15.79 27.71 -12.59
C ASN A 412 14.54 28.49 -12.15
N PRO A 413 14.02 29.42 -12.97
CA PRO A 413 12.87 30.21 -12.61
C PRO A 413 11.61 29.34 -12.49
N VAL A 414 10.92 29.46 -11.35
CA VAL A 414 9.64 28.79 -11.08
C VAL A 414 8.63 29.81 -10.60
N ARG A 415 7.45 29.81 -11.22
CA ARG A 415 6.37 30.75 -10.88
C ARG A 415 5.63 30.31 -9.61
N GLY A 416 5.28 31.28 -8.75
CA GLY A 416 4.46 31.10 -7.55
C GLY A 416 5.16 30.46 -6.36
N ARG A 417 6.43 30.04 -6.47
CA ARG A 417 7.17 29.46 -5.34
C ARG A 417 8.68 29.60 -5.51
N THR A 418 9.40 29.47 -4.40
CA THR A 418 10.86 29.35 -4.41
C THR A 418 11.31 28.23 -3.50
N TRP A 419 12.31 27.48 -3.92
CA TRP A 419 13.02 26.55 -3.08
C TRP A 419 13.81 27.33 -2.03
N VAL A 420 13.72 26.89 -0.78
CA VAL A 420 14.47 27.45 0.34
C VAL A 420 15.32 26.33 0.91
N LYS A 421 16.64 26.55 0.98
CA LYS A 421 17.53 25.66 1.75
C LYS A 421 17.19 25.80 3.23
N GLY A 422 16.85 24.70 3.88
CA GLY A 422 16.40 24.71 5.27
C GLY A 422 15.99 23.32 5.73
N HIS A 423 16.31 22.99 6.98
CA HIS A 423 16.14 21.63 7.51
C HIS A 423 14.77 21.41 8.15
N LEU A 424 13.91 20.59 7.54
CA LEU A 424 12.62 20.21 8.10
C LEU A 424 12.77 19.10 9.16
N ARG A 425 13.18 19.50 10.37
CA ARG A 425 13.44 18.59 11.51
C ARG A 425 12.29 17.63 11.84
N TRP A 426 11.04 18.01 11.60
CA TRP A 426 9.89 17.16 11.91
C TRP A 426 9.77 15.97 10.95
N ARG A 427 10.29 16.08 9.71
CA ARG A 427 10.40 14.99 8.72
C ARG A 427 11.66 14.13 8.89
N ASP A 428 12.65 14.67 9.59
CA ASP A 428 13.95 14.02 9.81
C ASP A 428 13.82 12.97 10.93
N ARG A 429 13.50 11.74 10.53
CA ARG A 429 13.52 10.57 11.42
C ARG A 429 14.52 9.54 10.91
N PRO A 430 15.25 8.87 11.83
CA PRO A 430 16.14 7.78 11.44
C PRO A 430 15.31 6.66 10.80
N SER A 431 15.66 6.31 9.57
CA SER A 431 15.16 5.10 8.92
C SER A 431 15.81 3.90 9.62
N ASN A 432 14.98 3.07 10.26
CA ASN A 432 15.38 1.75 10.68
C ASN A 432 14.92 0.78 9.57
N PRO A 433 15.84 0.22 8.76
CA PRO A 433 15.43 -0.71 7.70
C PRO A 433 14.81 -1.96 8.33
N HIS A 434 13.57 -2.28 7.92
CA HIS A 434 12.88 -3.49 8.40
C HIS A 434 13.18 -4.65 7.46
N VAL A 435 13.43 -5.83 8.04
CA VAL A 435 13.58 -7.07 7.27
C VAL A 435 12.19 -7.56 6.88
N ILE A 436 11.92 -7.66 5.58
CA ILE A 436 10.64 -8.15 5.06
C ILE A 436 10.73 -9.65 4.81
N TYR A 437 9.78 -10.41 5.36
CA TYR A 437 9.66 -11.85 5.13
C TYR A 437 8.58 -12.17 4.09
N LEU A 438 8.98 -12.87 3.02
CA LEU A 438 8.10 -13.37 1.97
C LEU A 438 7.68 -14.82 2.29
N LYS A 439 6.39 -15.06 2.58
CA LYS A 439 5.83 -16.42 2.58
C LYS A 439 5.66 -16.89 1.13
N SER A 440 5.92 -18.16 0.87
CA SER A 440 5.64 -18.79 -0.44
C SER A 440 4.15 -18.86 -0.74
N SER A 441 3.77 -18.93 -2.03
CA SER A 441 2.37 -18.95 -2.43
C SER A 441 1.59 -20.13 -1.86
N ILE A 442 0.44 -19.85 -1.24
CA ILE A 442 -0.48 -20.88 -0.72
C ILE A 442 -0.94 -21.81 -1.86
N SER A 443 -1.12 -21.27 -3.06
CA SER A 443 -1.48 -22.02 -4.27
C SER A 443 -0.38 -23.00 -4.73
N SER A 444 0.92 -22.66 -4.66
CA SER A 444 2.00 -23.64 -4.94
C SER A 444 2.11 -24.71 -3.85
N ALA A 445 1.86 -24.37 -2.59
CA ALA A 445 1.81 -25.33 -1.50
C ALA A 445 0.60 -26.28 -1.62
N ARG A 446 -0.59 -25.77 -1.99
CA ARG A 446 -1.79 -26.56 -2.26
C ARG A 446 -1.65 -27.44 -3.49
N ALA A 447 -1.04 -26.95 -4.57
CA ALA A 447 -0.76 -27.74 -5.77
C ALA A 447 0.23 -28.88 -5.48
N LYS A 448 1.27 -28.62 -4.68
CA LYS A 448 2.20 -29.67 -4.20
C LYS A 448 1.50 -30.64 -3.25
N ALA A 449 0.68 -30.16 -2.31
CA ALA A 449 -0.07 -31.03 -1.40
C ALA A 449 -1.08 -31.90 -2.15
N ALA A 450 -1.75 -31.37 -3.17
CA ALA A 450 -2.67 -32.13 -4.03
C ALA A 450 -1.91 -33.15 -4.89
N ALA A 451 -0.74 -32.81 -5.43
CA ALA A 451 0.12 -33.74 -6.16
C ALA A 451 0.68 -34.84 -5.26
N VAL A 452 1.05 -34.50 -4.03
CA VAL A 452 1.53 -35.42 -3.01
C VAL A 452 0.38 -36.33 -2.52
N LEU A 453 -0.82 -35.79 -2.28
CA LEU A 453 -2.03 -36.55 -1.96
C LEU A 453 -2.44 -37.49 -3.12
N ALA A 454 -2.31 -37.05 -4.37
CA ALA A 454 -2.51 -37.90 -5.54
C ALA A 454 -1.45 -39.02 -5.63
N SER A 455 -0.20 -38.74 -5.25
CA SER A 455 0.86 -39.76 -5.17
C SER A 455 0.61 -40.76 -4.02
N TYR A 456 0.06 -40.33 -2.88
CA TYR A 456 -0.32 -41.21 -1.79
C TYR A 456 -1.56 -42.06 -2.12
N ALA A 457 -2.53 -41.52 -2.88
CA ALA A 457 -3.64 -42.29 -3.39
C ALA A 457 -3.19 -43.42 -4.34
N SER A 458 -2.08 -43.23 -5.06
CA SER A 458 -1.45 -44.29 -5.87
C SER A 458 -0.55 -45.25 -5.06
N ALA A 459 -0.04 -44.82 -3.91
CA ALA A 459 0.85 -45.62 -3.06
C ALA A 459 0.11 -46.46 -2.00
N ALA A 460 -1.17 -46.19 -1.73
CA ALA A 460 -1.99 -46.91 -0.76
C ALA A 460 -2.37 -48.36 -1.13
N ILE A 461 -1.75 -48.95 -2.16
CA ILE A 461 -1.96 -50.36 -2.57
C ILE A 461 -0.87 -51.30 -2.03
N VAL A 462 0.21 -50.81 -1.43
CA VAL A 462 1.26 -51.68 -0.87
C VAL A 462 1.52 -51.30 0.58
N GLY A 463 0.96 -52.09 1.50
CA GLY A 463 1.15 -51.93 2.94
C GLY A 463 2.49 -52.48 3.42
N ASP A 464 2.99 -51.89 4.51
CA ASP A 464 3.66 -52.64 5.58
C ASP A 464 3.78 -51.79 6.87
N GLU A 465 3.85 -52.51 8.00
CA GLU A 465 3.68 -52.08 9.40
C GLU A 465 4.81 -51.17 9.96
N VAL A 466 4.49 -50.30 10.92
CA VAL A 466 5.46 -49.49 11.68
C VAL A 466 5.36 -49.77 13.19
N HIS A 467 6.51 -50.11 13.78
CA HIS A 467 6.74 -50.42 15.19
C HIS A 467 7.03 -49.15 16.01
N LEU A 468 6.49 -49.04 17.23
CA LEU A 468 6.69 -47.93 18.18
C LEU A 468 7.85 -48.23 19.15
N PRO A 469 8.69 -47.24 19.53
CA PRO A 469 9.47 -47.31 20.77
C PRO A 469 9.10 -46.26 21.83
N GLN A 470 9.38 -46.65 23.07
CA GLN A 470 8.83 -46.23 24.36
C GLN A 470 9.48 -44.98 25.01
N GLU A 471 8.76 -44.47 26.02
CA GLU A 471 9.08 -43.37 26.94
C GLU A 471 10.34 -43.61 27.80
N ILE A 472 11.05 -42.52 28.15
CA ILE A 472 12.14 -42.50 29.15
C ILE A 472 11.85 -41.44 30.23
N VAL A 473 11.96 -41.86 31.48
CA VAL A 473 11.78 -41.11 32.75
C VAL A 473 13.16 -40.57 33.21
N PRO A 474 13.25 -39.43 33.95
CA PRO A 474 14.49 -38.65 34.07
C PRO A 474 15.34 -38.96 35.32
N SER A 475 16.65 -38.72 35.24
CA SER A 475 17.58 -38.75 36.40
C SER A 475 18.61 -37.61 36.40
N GLU A 476 18.67 -36.91 37.54
CA GLU A 476 19.77 -36.24 38.27
C GLU A 476 20.74 -35.20 37.62
N PRO A 477 21.29 -34.27 38.43
CA PRO A 477 21.62 -32.90 38.02
C PRO A 477 23.10 -32.73 37.64
N MET A 478 23.41 -32.12 36.48
CA MET A 478 24.80 -31.80 36.11
C MET A 478 24.92 -30.72 35.02
N ILE A 479 25.85 -29.78 35.27
CA ILE A 479 26.70 -29.00 34.34
C ILE A 479 26.01 -27.91 33.51
N GLY A 480 26.54 -26.68 33.61
CA GLY A 480 26.03 -25.51 32.91
C GLY A 480 25.84 -25.73 31.42
N THR A 481 24.62 -25.52 30.96
CA THR A 481 24.19 -25.80 29.59
C THR A 481 24.08 -24.50 28.83
N ARG A 482 25.26 -23.95 28.48
CA ARG A 482 25.36 -22.83 27.56
C ARG A 482 24.58 -23.15 26.31
N GLY A 483 23.65 -22.28 25.95
CA GLY A 483 22.74 -22.52 24.85
C GLY A 483 21.80 -21.37 24.61
N TRP A 484 20.75 -21.66 23.87
CA TRP A 484 19.75 -20.70 23.48
C TRP A 484 18.40 -21.13 24.00
N LEU A 485 17.72 -20.23 24.70
CA LEU A 485 16.28 -20.29 24.90
C LEU A 485 15.61 -19.69 23.66
N TYR A 486 14.59 -20.33 23.11
CA TYR A 486 13.89 -19.84 21.93
C TYR A 486 12.37 -19.90 22.12
N VAL A 487 11.70 -19.01 21.39
CA VAL A 487 10.27 -19.07 21.12
C VAL A 487 10.15 -19.32 19.62
N MET A 488 9.38 -20.32 19.22
CA MET A 488 9.12 -20.59 17.81
C MET A 488 7.67 -20.97 17.56
N ARG A 489 7.15 -20.73 16.37
CA ARG A 489 5.77 -21.11 16.00
C ARG A 489 5.72 -21.81 14.65
N CYS A 490 4.71 -22.64 14.47
CA CYS A 490 4.32 -23.12 13.15
C CYS A 490 3.24 -22.16 12.60
N PRO A 491 3.39 -21.60 11.39
CA PRO A 491 2.42 -20.63 10.85
C PRO A 491 1.02 -21.18 10.57
N LEU A 492 0.85 -22.52 10.52
CA LEU A 492 -0.45 -23.18 10.38
C LEU A 492 -1.12 -23.53 11.72
N MET A 493 -0.47 -23.22 12.84
CA MET A 493 -1.12 -23.27 14.15
C MET A 493 -1.93 -21.99 14.36
N ASP A 494 -2.98 -22.09 15.18
CA ASP A 494 -3.79 -20.96 15.65
C ASP A 494 -2.90 -19.78 16.06
N ASP A 495 -3.43 -18.58 15.87
CA ASP A 495 -2.77 -17.37 16.33
C ASP A 495 -2.50 -17.43 17.84
N ASP A 496 -1.39 -16.81 18.23
CA ASP A 496 -0.84 -16.83 19.59
C ASP A 496 -0.39 -18.18 20.16
N VAL A 497 -0.21 -19.21 19.32
CA VAL A 497 0.39 -20.49 19.74
C VAL A 497 1.89 -20.54 19.47
N TYR A 498 2.68 -20.70 20.53
CA TYR A 498 4.14 -20.76 20.47
C TYR A 498 4.70 -22.00 21.16
N LYS A 499 5.73 -22.59 20.56
CA LYS A 499 6.62 -23.56 21.20
C LYS A 499 7.78 -22.85 21.85
N ILE A 500 8.01 -23.11 23.13
CA ILE A 500 9.12 -22.54 23.89
C ILE A 500 10.05 -23.68 24.26
N GLY A 501 11.33 -23.58 23.91
CA GLY A 501 12.29 -24.58 24.36
C GLY A 501 13.73 -24.10 24.29
N TRP A 502 14.66 -24.99 24.58
CA TRP A 502 16.10 -24.66 24.49
C TRP A 502 16.86 -25.53 23.48
N SER A 503 18.04 -25.06 23.08
CA SER A 503 19.01 -25.81 22.27
C SER A 503 20.44 -25.44 22.60
N SER A 504 21.37 -26.40 22.51
CA SER A 504 22.82 -26.14 22.58
C SER A 504 23.39 -25.52 21.29
N ARG A 505 22.66 -25.60 20.18
CA ARG A 505 22.99 -24.98 18.89
C ARG A 505 22.07 -23.80 18.60
N HIS A 506 22.34 -23.07 17.52
CA HIS A 506 21.54 -21.92 17.16
C HIS A 506 20.07 -22.33 16.92
N PRO A 507 19.07 -21.60 17.43
CA PRO A 507 17.66 -21.98 17.32
C PRO A 507 17.17 -22.21 15.89
N LYS A 508 17.77 -21.53 14.90
CA LYS A 508 17.49 -21.77 13.46
C LYS A 508 17.78 -23.21 13.04
N ASP A 509 18.88 -23.80 13.51
CA ASP A 509 19.25 -25.19 13.20
C ASP A 509 18.26 -26.16 13.85
N ARG A 510 17.87 -25.85 15.09
CA ARG A 510 16.88 -26.65 15.82
C ARG A 510 15.49 -26.58 15.18
N ALA A 511 15.09 -25.40 14.70
CA ALA A 511 13.85 -25.22 13.98
C ALA A 511 13.85 -26.03 12.68
N ALA A 512 14.95 -26.04 11.91
CA ALA A 512 15.09 -26.84 10.71
C ALA A 512 14.95 -28.36 11.00
N GLU A 513 15.57 -28.85 12.06
CA GLU A 513 15.44 -30.27 12.48
C GLU A 513 14.00 -30.65 12.84
N LEU A 514 13.34 -29.84 13.66
CA LEU A 514 11.98 -30.12 14.10
C LEU A 514 10.97 -30.00 12.96
N SER A 515 11.30 -29.22 11.94
CA SER A 515 10.49 -29.05 10.74
C SER A 515 10.54 -30.27 9.80
N ASN A 516 11.54 -31.15 9.94
CA ASN A 516 11.63 -32.39 9.17
C ASN A 516 10.80 -33.55 9.76
N ALA A 517 10.19 -33.37 10.93
CA ALA A 517 9.36 -34.39 11.55
C ALA A 517 7.97 -34.48 10.89
N THR A 518 7.48 -35.69 10.66
CA THR A 518 6.20 -36.00 9.98
C THR A 518 4.93 -35.49 10.68
N GLY A 519 5.05 -34.85 11.84
CA GLY A 519 3.94 -34.35 12.66
C GLY A 519 3.76 -32.84 12.66
N VAL A 520 4.48 -32.08 11.82
CA VAL A 520 4.38 -30.61 11.77
C VAL A 520 3.84 -30.17 10.40
N PRO A 521 2.70 -29.47 10.33
CA PRO A 521 2.08 -29.07 9.06
C PRO A 521 2.95 -28.12 8.21
N MET A 522 3.81 -27.35 8.85
CA MET A 522 4.73 -26.38 8.23
C MET A 522 5.96 -26.19 9.12
N ALA A 523 7.07 -25.75 8.55
CA ALA A 523 8.30 -25.51 9.29
C ALA A 523 8.11 -24.52 10.47
N TYR A 524 8.82 -24.78 11.57
CA TYR A 524 8.89 -23.86 12.71
C TYR A 524 9.71 -22.62 12.36
N ILE A 525 9.23 -21.47 12.83
CA ILE A 525 9.89 -20.17 12.72
C ILE A 525 10.28 -19.73 14.12
N VAL A 526 11.57 -19.43 14.33
CA VAL A 526 12.03 -18.79 15.58
C VAL A 526 11.54 -17.35 15.59
N VAL A 527 10.73 -17.02 16.58
CA VAL A 527 10.13 -15.69 16.80
C VAL A 527 11.07 -14.81 17.62
N ASP A 528 11.74 -15.40 18.63
CA ASP A 528 12.72 -14.71 19.47
C ASP A 528 13.65 -15.75 20.11
N CYS A 529 14.84 -15.33 20.52
CA CYS A 529 15.79 -16.19 21.24
C CYS A 529 16.78 -15.43 22.11
N TRP A 530 17.23 -16.09 23.18
CA TRP A 530 18.17 -15.55 24.15
C TRP A 530 19.31 -16.53 24.38
N LYS A 531 20.54 -16.04 24.29
CA LYS A 531 21.75 -16.81 24.59
C LYS A 531 22.02 -16.77 26.09
N LEU A 532 22.02 -17.92 26.74
CA LEU A 532 22.10 -18.03 28.20
C LEU A 532 23.20 -19.02 28.60
N ASP A 533 23.84 -18.74 29.74
CA ASP A 533 24.84 -19.64 30.33
C ASP A 533 24.20 -20.95 30.82
N ASP A 534 22.95 -20.88 31.29
CA ASP A 534 22.17 -22.02 31.79
C ASP A 534 20.79 -22.12 31.10
N ALA A 535 20.79 -22.26 29.77
CA ALA A 535 19.57 -22.21 28.95
C ALA A 535 18.52 -23.28 29.34
N ARG A 536 18.97 -24.45 29.80
CA ARG A 536 18.08 -25.52 30.27
C ARG A 536 17.36 -25.15 31.57
N GLU A 537 18.03 -24.50 32.50
CA GLU A 537 17.40 -24.06 33.76
C GLU A 537 16.42 -22.91 33.50
N ALA A 538 16.79 -21.99 32.60
CA ALA A 538 15.91 -20.91 32.15
C ALA A 538 14.62 -21.43 31.50
N GLU A 539 14.71 -22.45 30.63
CA GLU A 539 13.52 -23.09 30.03
C GLU A 539 12.56 -23.62 31.09
N VAL A 540 13.08 -24.34 32.10
CA VAL A 540 12.25 -24.89 33.18
C VAL A 540 11.53 -23.78 33.96
N LYS A 541 12.24 -22.70 34.29
CA LYS A 541 11.66 -21.54 35.00
C LYS A 541 10.59 -20.86 34.15
N VAL A 542 10.84 -20.68 32.85
CA VAL A 542 9.90 -20.06 31.91
C VAL A 542 8.66 -20.92 31.71
N HIS A 543 8.80 -22.24 31.59
CA HIS A 543 7.67 -23.16 31.50
C HIS A 543 6.81 -23.14 32.76
N LEU A 544 7.41 -22.97 33.95
CA LEU A 544 6.70 -22.82 35.21
C LEU A 544 5.91 -21.50 35.25
N ALA A 545 6.56 -20.38 34.87
CA ALA A 545 5.96 -19.05 34.82
C ALA A 545 4.80 -18.95 33.81
N LEU A 546 4.87 -19.71 32.71
CA LEU A 546 3.85 -19.77 31.66
C LEU A 546 2.90 -20.97 31.79
N SER A 547 2.93 -21.70 32.91
CA SER A 547 2.16 -22.93 33.09
C SER A 547 0.64 -22.76 32.87
N SER A 548 0.07 -21.61 33.23
CA SER A 548 -1.34 -21.27 33.00
C SER A 548 -1.71 -21.10 31.51
N PHE A 549 -0.72 -20.81 30.66
CA PHE A 549 -0.90 -20.64 29.22
C PHE A 549 -0.57 -21.91 28.43
N ARG A 550 -0.17 -23.00 29.10
CA ARG A 550 0.28 -24.24 28.47
C ARG A 550 -0.90 -25.02 27.91
N ILE A 551 -0.88 -25.32 26.60
CA ILE A 551 -1.99 -25.98 25.89
C ILE A 551 -2.08 -27.47 26.26
N ASN A 552 -0.93 -28.12 26.39
CA ASN A 552 -0.84 -29.54 26.72
C ASN A 552 0.24 -29.75 27.79
N PRO A 553 -0.08 -30.34 28.95
CA PRO A 553 0.90 -30.58 30.02
C PRO A 553 2.13 -31.40 29.60
N ARG A 554 1.99 -32.24 28.56
CA ARG A 554 3.06 -33.11 28.04
C ARG A 554 3.87 -32.49 26.90
N ARG A 555 3.48 -31.33 26.39
CA ARG A 555 4.17 -30.65 25.28
C ARG A 555 4.49 -29.21 25.64
N GLU A 556 5.42 -28.61 24.92
CA GLU A 556 5.98 -27.29 25.25
C GLU A 556 5.31 -26.18 24.44
N PHE A 557 3.99 -26.26 24.27
CA PHE A 557 3.19 -25.27 23.54
C PHE A 557 2.37 -24.42 24.48
N PHE A 558 2.37 -23.12 24.22
CA PHE A 558 1.75 -22.09 25.04
C PHE A 558 0.87 -21.19 24.16
N ARG A 559 -0.30 -20.78 24.67
CA ARG A 559 -1.24 -19.89 23.99
C ARG A 559 -1.36 -18.57 24.75
N ALA A 560 -0.74 -17.52 24.23
CA ALA A 560 -0.82 -16.15 24.74
C ALA A 560 -0.22 -15.16 23.73
N PRO A 561 -0.62 -13.87 23.75
CA PRO A 561 0.01 -12.83 22.94
C PRO A 561 1.53 -12.84 23.11
N PHE A 562 2.27 -12.69 22.01
CA PHE A 562 3.74 -12.77 22.05
C PHE A 562 4.36 -11.76 23.01
N SER A 563 3.79 -10.55 23.10
CA SER A 563 4.23 -9.52 24.05
C SER A 563 4.17 -9.98 25.50
N ALA A 564 3.15 -10.75 25.88
CA ALA A 564 3.01 -11.34 27.21
C ALA A 564 4.03 -12.47 27.44
N ILE A 565 4.22 -13.34 26.44
CA ILE A 565 5.22 -14.42 26.49
C ILE A 565 6.63 -13.85 26.65
N ARG A 566 6.98 -12.88 25.81
CA ARG A 566 8.29 -12.21 25.82
C ARG A 566 8.54 -11.51 27.15
N SER A 567 7.55 -10.79 27.68
CA SER A 567 7.66 -10.11 28.98
C SER A 567 7.88 -11.10 30.12
N SER A 568 7.16 -12.23 30.12
CA SER A 568 7.35 -13.29 31.11
C SER A 568 8.74 -13.91 31.03
N ILE A 569 9.25 -14.16 29.81
CA ILE A 569 10.60 -14.69 29.58
C ILE A 569 11.65 -13.72 30.09
N VAL A 570 11.61 -12.46 29.68
CA VAL A 570 12.57 -11.42 30.08
C VAL A 570 12.60 -11.23 31.60
N ASN A 571 11.43 -11.24 32.25
CA ASN A 571 11.34 -11.16 33.71
C ASN A 571 11.93 -12.39 34.41
N THR A 572 11.84 -13.57 33.77
CA THR A 572 12.32 -14.83 34.32
C THR A 572 13.83 -15.01 34.16
N ILE A 573 14.42 -14.56 33.05
CA ILE A 573 15.87 -14.67 32.78
C ILE A 573 16.68 -13.49 33.34
N GLY A 574 16.04 -12.35 33.60
CA GLY A 574 16.69 -11.15 34.14
C GLY A 574 17.44 -10.34 33.08
N ALA A 575 17.50 -9.01 33.25
CA ALA A 575 18.04 -8.07 32.25
C ALA A 575 19.57 -8.14 32.02
N ARG A 576 20.30 -9.03 32.70
CA ARG A 576 21.77 -9.12 32.63
C ARG A 576 22.29 -10.17 31.64
N ASP A 577 21.44 -11.09 31.19
CA ASP A 577 21.87 -12.25 30.40
C ASP A 577 21.55 -12.12 28.90
N THR A 578 21.12 -10.95 28.43
CA THR A 578 20.79 -10.72 27.02
C THR A 578 21.97 -10.13 26.25
N VAL A 579 22.75 -10.97 25.57
CA VAL A 579 23.69 -10.50 24.53
C VAL A 579 22.91 -10.42 23.22
N SER A 580 22.53 -9.21 22.82
CA SER A 580 21.93 -8.91 21.52
C SER A 580 23.02 -8.79 20.45
N GLU A 581 22.95 -9.60 19.39
CA GLU A 581 23.67 -9.38 18.12
C GLU A 581 22.79 -8.68 17.10
#